data_AF-A0AAW2KN64-F1
#
_entry.id   AF-A0AAW2KN64-F1
#
_cell.length_a   1.000
_cell.length_b   1.000
_cell.length_c   1.000
_cell.angle_alpha   90.00
_cell.angle_beta   90.00
_cell.angle_gamma   90.00
#
_symmetry.space_group_name_H-M   'P 1'
#
loop_
_entity.id
_entity.type
_entity.pdbx_description
1 polymer ?
#
loop_
_entity_poly.entity_id
_entity_poly.type
_entity_poly.pdbx_seq_one_letter_code
_entity_poly.pdbx_strand_id
1 'polypeptide(L)'
;MLAGNLGKPEIFPASTDACYFRELGLPAIGFSPMANTPILLHDHNEFLNKNEYLRGIDIYESIIKAYASYAEPAKDEASRAEL
;
A
#
# COMPACT_ATOMS: atom_id res chain seq x y z
N MET A 1 -0.63 8.94 16.83
CA MET A 1 -0.39 7.56 16.34
C MET A 1 -1.30 6.61 17.10
N LEU A 2 -2.51 6.36 16.60
CA LEU A 2 -3.31 5.21 17.03
C LEU A 2 -3.07 4.13 15.99
N ALA A 3 -2.31 3.10 16.36
CA ALA A 3 -2.00 1.98 15.50
C ALA A 3 -3.29 1.18 15.23
N GLY A 4 -3.87 1.35 14.05
CA GLY A 4 -4.79 0.35 13.52
C GLY A 4 -4.00 -0.91 13.19
N ASN A 5 -4.56 -2.09 13.47
CA ASN A 5 -3.93 -3.34 13.05
C ASN A 5 -3.90 -3.40 11.52
N LEU A 6 -2.69 -3.50 10.95
CA LEU A 6 -2.49 -3.76 9.54
C LEU A 6 -2.89 -5.21 9.23
N GLY A 7 -3.71 -5.39 8.18
CA GLY A 7 -4.01 -6.73 7.66
C GLY A 7 -2.76 -7.42 7.13
N LYS A 8 -2.78 -8.75 7.04
CA LYS A 8 -1.72 -9.50 6.35
C LYS A 8 -1.74 -9.16 4.85
N PRO A 9 -0.59 -9.12 4.17
CA PRO A 9 -0.58 -8.98 2.71
C PRO A 9 -1.35 -10.12 2.05
N GLU A 10 -2.20 -9.80 1.07
CA GLU A 10 -3.02 -10.75 0.33
C GLU A 10 -2.82 -10.59 -1.19
N ILE A 11 -3.03 -11.67 -1.93
CA ILE A 11 -3.07 -11.62 -3.40
C ILE A 11 -4.43 -11.09 -3.80
N PHE A 12 -4.46 -9.89 -4.41
CA PHE A 12 -5.67 -9.28 -4.92
C PHE A 12 -5.77 -9.48 -6.44
N PRO A 13 -6.55 -10.45 -6.93
CA PRO A 13 -6.61 -10.80 -8.36
C PRO A 13 -7.29 -9.73 -9.22
N ALA A 14 -8.07 -8.83 -8.61
CA ALA A 14 -8.89 -7.84 -9.32
C ALA A 14 -8.25 -6.44 -9.46
N SER A 15 -6.97 -6.26 -9.11
CA SER A 15 -6.30 -4.96 -9.26
C SER A 15 -5.91 -4.73 -10.73
N THR A 16 -6.67 -3.88 -11.42
CA THR A 16 -6.50 -3.60 -12.86
C THR A 16 -5.18 -2.90 -13.18
N ASP A 17 -4.74 -1.91 -12.42
CA ASP A 17 -3.62 -1.08 -12.87
C ASP A 17 -2.28 -1.72 -12.52
N ALA A 18 -2.18 -2.31 -11.32
CA ALA A 18 -0.95 -2.90 -10.84
C ALA A 18 -0.50 -4.15 -11.63
N CYS A 19 -1.38 -4.84 -12.37
CA CYS A 19 -0.94 -5.95 -13.22
C CYS A 19 -0.04 -5.45 -14.36
N TYR A 20 -0.39 -4.34 -15.02
CA TYR A 20 0.40 -3.75 -16.09
C TYR A 20 1.77 -3.22 -15.60
N PHE A 21 1.82 -2.60 -14.41
CA PHE A 21 3.11 -2.20 -13.82
C PHE A 21 4.02 -3.40 -13.54
N ARG A 22 3.45 -4.49 -13.00
CA ARG A 22 4.20 -5.71 -12.72
C ARG A 22 4.68 -6.41 -14.00
N GLU A 23 3.90 -6.39 -15.08
CA GLU A 23 4.33 -6.88 -16.40
C GLU A 23 5.55 -6.12 -16.94
N LEU A 24 5.67 -4.83 -16.63
CA LEU A 24 6.84 -4.01 -16.96
C LEU A 24 8.02 -4.19 -15.99
N GLY A 25 7.92 -5.10 -15.01
CA GLY A 25 8.95 -5.33 -14.00
C GLY A 25 9.00 -4.27 -12.90
N LEU A 26 8.00 -3.39 -12.81
CA LEU A 26 7.92 -2.36 -11.77
C LEU A 26 7.21 -2.91 -10.51
N PRO A 27 7.76 -2.68 -9.31
CA PRO A 27 7.10 -3.07 -8.08
C PRO A 27 5.83 -2.24 -7.87
N ALA A 28 4.70 -2.92 -7.62
CA ALA A 28 3.41 -2.26 -7.39
C ALA A 28 2.64 -2.94 -6.24
N ILE A 29 2.10 -2.11 -5.34
CA ILE A 29 1.32 -2.53 -4.17
C ILE A 29 -0.06 -1.84 -4.24
N GLY A 30 -1.13 -2.63 -4.13
CA GLY A 30 -2.47 -2.11 -3.92
C GLY A 30 -2.73 -1.95 -2.43
N PHE A 31 -3.14 -0.77 -2.00
CA PHE A 31 -3.41 -0.47 -0.60
C PHE A 31 -4.59 0.49 -0.49
N SER A 32 -5.48 0.27 0.47
CA SER A 32 -6.56 1.19 0.80
C SER A 32 -6.72 1.25 2.32
N PRO A 33 -6.61 2.44 2.95
CA PRO A 33 -6.65 2.60 4.40
C PRO A 33 -8.10 2.57 4.93
N MET A 34 -8.76 1.41 4.80
CA MET A 34 -10.18 1.22 5.14
C MET A 34 -10.37 0.09 6.16
N ALA A 35 -9.48 -0.02 7.15
CA ALA A 35 -9.38 -1.19 8.04
C ALA A 35 -10.67 -1.54 8.79
N ASN A 36 -11.51 -0.55 9.11
CA ASN A 36 -12.78 -0.75 9.83
C ASN A 36 -14.02 -0.56 8.94
N THR A 37 -13.90 -0.85 7.64
CA THR A 37 -14.99 -0.72 6.66
C THR A 37 -15.38 -2.10 6.13
N PRO A 38 -16.68 -2.46 6.09
CA PRO A 38 -17.10 -3.71 5.48
C PRO A 38 -16.73 -3.73 3.98
N ILE A 39 -16.44 -4.92 3.44
CA ILE A 39 -16.16 -5.09 2.01
C ILE A 39 -17.49 -4.98 1.26
N LEU A 40 -17.76 -3.81 0.68
CA LEU A 40 -18.98 -3.49 -0.07
C LEU A 40 -18.68 -2.98 -1.50
N LEU A 41 -17.46 -3.21 -2.00
CA LEU A 41 -17.06 -2.80 -3.34
C LEU A 41 -18.06 -3.38 -4.36
N HIS A 42 -18.77 -2.49 -5.07
CA HIS A 42 -19.80 -2.83 -6.06
C HIS A 42 -21.10 -3.46 -5.51
N ASP A 43 -21.37 -3.32 -4.20
CA ASP A 43 -22.64 -3.74 -3.60
C ASP A 43 -23.57 -2.55 -3.31
N HIS A 44 -24.82 -2.84 -2.97
CA HIS A 44 -25.81 -1.86 -2.57
C HIS A 44 -25.39 -1.16 -1.28
N ASN A 45 -25.64 0.15 -1.21
CA ASN A 45 -25.27 0.98 -0.05
C ASN A 45 -23.77 0.93 0.29
N GLU A 46 -22.90 0.80 -0.71
CA GLU A 46 -21.46 1.01 -0.54
C GLU A 46 -21.19 2.34 0.19
N PHE A 47 -20.41 2.28 1.28
CA PHE A 47 -20.11 3.45 2.09
C PHE A 47 -18.71 3.37 2.69
N LEU A 48 -18.20 4.54 3.10
CA LEU A 48 -16.97 4.67 3.88
C LEU A 48 -17.22 5.58 5.08
N ASN A 49 -16.76 5.16 6.25
CA ASN A 49 -16.86 6.00 7.45
C ASN A 49 -15.97 7.25 7.31
N LYS A 50 -16.52 8.43 7.62
CA LYS A 50 -15.79 9.72 7.54
C LYS A 50 -14.45 9.69 8.30
N ASN A 51 -14.40 9.07 9.48
CA ASN A 51 -13.18 9.01 10.29
C ASN A 51 -12.13 8.07 9.69
N GLU A 52 -12.53 7.01 8.99
CA GLU A 52 -11.60 6.15 8.24
C GLU A 52 -11.07 6.88 7.01
N TYR A 53 -11.93 7.61 6.28
CA TYR A 53 -11.50 8.47 5.16
C TYR A 53 -10.45 9.49 5.58
N LEU A 54 -10.73 10.27 6.65
CA LEU A 54 -9.79 11.28 7.14
C LEU A 54 -8.47 10.66 7.65
N ARG A 55 -8.55 9.52 8.35
CA ARG A 55 -7.34 8.78 8.77
C ARG A 55 -6.54 8.29 7.56
N GLY A 56 -7.21 7.91 6.48
CA GLY A 56 -6.58 7.51 5.24
C GLY A 56 -5.70 8.60 4.63
N ILE A 57 -6.10 9.88 4.76
CA ILE A 57 -5.31 11.02 4.30
C ILE A 57 -3.99 11.09 5.09
N ASP A 58 -4.04 11.02 6.42
CA ASP A 58 -2.85 11.07 7.28
C ASP A 58 -1.87 9.90 6.99
N ILE A 59 -2.43 8.72 6.69
CA ILE A 59 -1.66 7.53 6.32
C ILE A 59 -0.95 7.75 4.98
N TYR A 60 -1.66 8.20 3.94
CA TYR A 60 -1.04 8.47 2.64
C TYR A 60 0.00 9.59 2.72
N GLU A 61 -0.25 10.65 3.50
CA GLU A 61 0.74 11.70 3.73
C GLU A 61 2.04 11.10 4.29
N SER A 62 1.93 10.20 5.25
CA SER A 62 3.09 9.51 5.86
C SER A 62 3.81 8.60 4.87
N ILE A 63 3.08 7.82 4.06
CA ILE A 63 3.63 6.95 3.01
C ILE A 63 4.38 7.79 1.97
N ILE A 64 3.74 8.82 1.42
CA ILE A 64 4.32 9.68 0.39
C ILE A 64 5.60 10.34 0.92
N LYS A 65 5.58 10.87 2.15
CA LYS A 65 6.78 11.44 2.79
C LYS A 65 7.92 10.42 2.85
N ALA A 66 7.64 9.21 3.35
CA ALA A 66 8.65 8.16 3.46
C ALA A 66 9.27 7.80 2.10
N TYR A 67 8.45 7.58 1.07
CA TYR A 67 8.92 7.24 -0.27
C TYR A 67 9.63 8.40 -0.97
N ALA A 68 9.17 9.64 -0.80
CA ALA A 68 9.79 10.81 -1.40
C ALA A 68 11.14 11.17 -0.74
N SER A 69 11.34 10.77 0.51
CA SER A 69 12.60 10.96 1.25
C SER A 69 13.56 9.76 1.17
N TYR A 70 13.16 8.68 0.48
CA TYR A 70 13.97 7.47 0.40
C TYR A 70 15.24 7.73 -0.42
N ALA A 71 16.39 7.62 0.23
CA ALA A 71 17.69 7.54 -0.43
C ALA A 71 18.10 6.07 -0.49
N GLU A 72 18.58 5.60 -1.65
CA GLU A 72 19.10 4.23 -1.72
C GLU A 72 20.20 4.06 -0.66
N PRO A 73 20.12 3.01 0.19
CA PRO A 73 21.26 2.65 1.01
C PRO A 73 22.41 2.33 0.06
N ALA A 74 23.60 2.86 0.36
CA ALA A 74 24.80 2.58 -0.42
C ALA A 74 24.92 1.07 -0.60
N LYS A 75 24.98 0.62 -1.85
CA LYS A 75 25.14 -0.80 -2.17
C LYS A 75 26.49 -1.24 -1.61
N ASP A 76 26.48 -2.02 -0.53
CA ASP A 76 27.65 -2.80 -0.13
C ASP A 76 27.87 -3.88 -1.21
N GLU A 77 28.77 -3.57 -2.15
CA GLU A 77 29.29 -4.49 -3.18
C GLU A 77 29.86 -5.79 -2.60
N ALA A 78 30.11 -5.85 -1.29
CA ALA A 78 30.58 -7.04 -0.57
C ALA A 78 29.58 -8.22 -0.59
N SER A 79 28.29 -7.99 -0.78
CA SER A 79 27.27 -9.06 -0.77
C SER A 79 27.22 -9.90 -2.06
N ARG A 80 27.89 -9.48 -3.14
CA ARG A 80 27.99 -10.25 -4.40
C ARG A 80 29.24 -11.15 -4.49
N ALA A 81 30.12 -11.13 -3.48
CA ALA A 81 31.35 -11.91 -3.48
C ALA A 81 31.22 -13.31 -2.85
N GLU A 82 30.03 -13.70 -2.38
CA GLU A 82 29.78 -15.02 -1.75
C GLU A 82 28.83 -15.94 -2.53
N LEU A 83 28.76 -15.83 -3.86
CA LEU A 83 28.09 -16.80 -4.74
C LEU A 83 29.01 -17.31 -5.85
#